data_AF-A0A3N5V8L6-F1
#
_entry.id   AF-A0A3N5V8L6-F1
#
_cell.length_a   1.000
_cell.length_b   1.000
_cell.length_c   1.000
_cell.angle_alpha   90.00
_cell.angle_beta   90.00
_cell.angle_gamma   90.00
#
_symmetry.space_group_name_H-M   'P 1'
#
loop_
_entity.id
_entity.type
_entity.pdbx_description
1 polymer ?
#
loop_
_entity_poly.entity_id
_entity_poly.type
_entity_poly.pdbx_seq_one_letter_code
_entity_poly.pdbx_strand_id
1 'polypeptide(L)'
;MPDFAAFIPETHRNISTGYVETLLQTRREELFTGLVRLSYLSGENLVFTFVEGVQQKLYHCLENTVDVIPKQTWFDALNNGSAAVGCLSLPVEAMRFTRVVYEAPVLGVEKSALMPAGLIDSARKWSIEQDPCVVYVQSEVINKFYLIAGHSTPIVEELFFMGGAARFSLSDASFSQTLPNTSYTVTRYVSNREHEVWREYELRLAFGPLFRMLLIRFNELAGRVLTGRLSERLAIWAGESGWNVAITSNGIVNRQYFDT
;
A
#
# COMPACT_ATOMS: atom_id res chain seq x y z
N MET A 1 -2.54 -15.85 0.79
CA MET A 1 -2.73 -14.40 1.03
C MET A 1 -2.17 -13.60 -0.14
N PRO A 2 -2.62 -12.35 -0.45
CA PRO A 2 -1.88 -11.51 -1.39
C PRO A 2 -0.51 -11.14 -0.79
N ASP A 3 0.56 -11.27 -1.56
CA ASP A 3 1.89 -10.82 -1.15
C ASP A 3 2.65 -10.20 -2.33
N PHE A 4 3.76 -9.52 -2.04
CA PHE A 4 4.63 -8.95 -3.06
C PHE A 4 5.79 -9.86 -3.46
N ALA A 5 5.80 -11.15 -3.08
CA ALA A 5 6.95 -12.05 -3.25
C ALA A 5 7.54 -12.00 -4.66
N ALA A 6 6.65 -12.11 -5.66
CA ALA A 6 7.01 -12.15 -7.07
C ALA A 6 7.72 -10.88 -7.56
N PHE A 7 7.65 -9.78 -6.81
CA PHE A 7 8.18 -8.47 -7.17
C PHE A 7 9.40 -8.06 -6.36
N ILE A 8 9.78 -8.83 -5.33
CA ILE A 8 10.94 -8.54 -4.50
C ILE A 8 12.07 -9.48 -4.96
N PRO A 9 12.96 -9.05 -5.88
CA PRO A 9 14.07 -9.89 -6.30
C PRO A 9 15.01 -10.15 -5.13
N GLU A 10 15.40 -11.41 -4.95
CA GLU A 10 16.46 -11.77 -4.02
C GLU A 10 17.79 -11.21 -4.54
N THR A 11 18.38 -10.30 -3.79
CA THR A 11 19.64 -9.63 -4.14
C THR A 11 20.84 -10.35 -3.52
N HIS A 12 20.65 -10.93 -2.34
CA HIS A 12 21.68 -11.67 -1.63
C HIS A 12 21.10 -12.94 -1.04
N ARG A 13 21.91 -14.00 -0.99
CA ARG A 13 21.54 -15.31 -0.46
C ARG A 13 22.53 -15.74 0.61
N ASN A 14 22.05 -16.56 1.52
CA ASN A 14 22.80 -17.09 2.65
C ASN A 14 23.49 -16.03 3.51
N ILE A 15 22.73 -14.97 3.84
CA ILE A 15 23.22 -13.88 4.67
C ILE A 15 23.11 -14.23 6.15
N SER A 16 24.00 -13.66 6.97
CA SER A 16 23.94 -13.74 8.43
C SER A 16 23.06 -12.64 9.02
N THR A 17 22.66 -12.81 10.28
CA THR A 17 21.91 -11.78 11.04
C THR A 17 22.64 -10.44 11.08
N GLY A 18 23.96 -10.42 11.29
CA GLY A 18 24.74 -9.17 11.31
C GLY A 18 24.75 -8.44 9.95
N TYR A 19 24.67 -9.18 8.84
CA TYR A 19 24.50 -8.58 7.52
C TYR A 19 23.12 -7.93 7.38
N VAL A 20 22.07 -8.60 7.87
CA VAL A 20 20.71 -8.05 7.89
C VAL A 20 20.66 -6.76 8.71
N GLU A 21 21.22 -6.74 9.91
CA GLU A 21 21.27 -5.53 10.76
C GLU A 21 21.97 -4.38 10.06
N THR A 22 23.12 -4.65 9.45
CA THR A 22 23.88 -3.65 8.68
C THR A 22 23.06 -3.13 7.50
N LEU A 23 22.41 -4.01 6.73
CA LEU A 23 21.55 -3.64 5.61
C LEU A 23 20.38 -2.77 6.08
N LEU A 24 19.70 -3.15 7.16
CA LEU A 24 18.60 -2.38 7.72
C LEU A 24 19.07 -0.99 8.16
N GLN A 25 20.26 -0.88 8.74
CA GLN A 25 20.86 0.40 9.10
C GLN A 25 21.19 1.26 7.87
N THR A 26 21.80 0.68 6.83
CA THR A 26 22.05 1.38 5.56
C THR A 26 20.76 1.90 4.93
N ARG A 27 19.67 1.12 4.94
CA ARG A 27 18.36 1.58 4.43
C ARG A 27 17.78 2.75 5.21
N ARG A 28 18.05 2.83 6.52
CA ARG A 28 17.65 4.01 7.33
C ARG A 28 18.43 5.25 6.88
N GLU A 29 19.74 5.13 6.72
CA GLU A 29 20.63 6.23 6.33
C GLU A 29 20.37 6.73 4.90
N GLU A 30 19.98 5.83 3.99
CA GLU A 30 19.60 6.16 2.61
C GLU A 30 18.19 6.75 2.46
N LEU A 31 17.45 6.93 3.57
CA LEU A 31 16.05 7.37 3.54
C LEU A 31 15.17 6.46 2.66
N PHE A 32 15.44 5.15 2.68
CA PHE A 32 14.74 4.18 1.84
C PHE A 32 13.23 4.18 2.09
N THR A 33 12.45 4.07 1.01
CA THR A 33 10.99 3.87 1.06
C THR A 33 10.64 2.61 0.27
N GLY A 34 10.02 1.64 0.93
CA GLY A 34 9.77 0.33 0.32
C GLY A 34 9.71 -0.81 1.31
N LEU A 35 9.88 -2.01 0.76
CA LEU A 35 9.87 -3.28 1.48
C LEU A 35 11.28 -3.89 1.48
N VAL A 36 11.69 -4.43 2.63
CA VAL A 36 12.84 -5.35 2.73
C VAL A 36 12.31 -6.69 3.18
N ARG A 37 12.45 -7.72 2.34
CA ARG A 37 12.00 -9.08 2.63
C ARG A 37 13.19 -9.97 2.94
N LEU A 38 13.10 -10.69 4.05
CA LEU A 38 13.95 -11.82 4.39
C LEU A 38 13.15 -13.10 4.13
N SER A 39 13.73 -14.03 3.37
CA SER A 39 13.15 -15.33 3.07
C SER A 39 14.02 -16.42 3.70
N TYR A 40 13.44 -17.23 4.58
CA TYR A 40 14.14 -18.35 5.22
C TYR A 40 13.84 -19.67 4.52
N LEU A 41 14.74 -20.65 4.69
CA LEU A 41 14.57 -22.00 4.13
C LEU A 41 13.36 -22.75 4.68
N SER A 42 12.86 -22.37 5.86
CA SER A 42 11.62 -22.90 6.44
C SER A 42 10.36 -22.52 5.65
N GLY A 43 10.46 -21.59 4.70
CA GLY A 43 9.31 -20.98 4.01
C GLY A 43 8.75 -19.76 4.75
N GLU A 44 9.25 -19.48 5.95
CA GLU A 44 8.98 -18.25 6.70
C GLU A 44 9.57 -17.04 6.00
N ASN A 45 8.85 -15.93 6.01
CA ASN A 45 9.36 -14.66 5.50
C ASN A 45 9.11 -13.54 6.51
N LEU A 46 10.08 -12.65 6.64
CA LEU A 46 9.92 -11.39 7.37
C LEU A 46 9.94 -10.23 6.39
N VAL A 47 9.02 -9.29 6.54
CA VAL A 47 8.93 -8.10 5.68
C VAL A 47 8.97 -6.85 6.53
N PHE A 48 10.08 -6.12 6.44
CA PHE A 48 10.22 -4.79 7.01
C PHE A 48 9.64 -3.76 6.04
N THR A 49 8.85 -2.84 6.57
CA THR A 49 8.38 -1.66 5.83
C THR A 49 9.14 -0.42 6.23
N PHE A 50 9.53 0.38 5.23
CA PHE A 50 10.26 1.63 5.42
C PHE A 50 9.55 2.78 4.73
N VAL A 51 9.50 3.94 5.39
CA VAL A 51 9.08 5.22 4.81
C VAL A 51 10.13 6.26 5.15
N GLU A 52 10.78 6.80 4.12
CA GLU A 52 11.85 7.81 4.25
C GLU A 52 12.91 7.43 5.30
N GLY A 53 13.33 6.16 5.30
CA GLY A 53 14.32 5.61 6.24
C GLY A 53 13.77 5.20 7.61
N VAL A 54 12.51 5.54 7.93
CA VAL A 54 11.87 5.13 9.18
C VAL A 54 11.24 3.75 9.01
N GLN A 55 11.66 2.80 9.83
CA GLN A 55 11.03 1.47 9.90
C GLN A 55 9.66 1.58 10.57
N GLN A 56 8.62 1.17 9.85
CA GLN A 56 7.22 1.29 10.26
C GLN A 56 6.73 0.02 10.94
N LYS A 57 6.77 -1.11 10.23
CA LYS A 57 6.26 -2.40 10.69
C LYS A 57 7.15 -3.56 10.24
N LEU A 58 7.10 -4.64 11.01
CA LEU A 58 7.65 -5.94 10.66
C LEU A 58 6.51 -6.93 10.54
N TYR A 59 6.32 -7.48 9.34
CA TYR A 59 5.36 -8.55 9.10
C TYR A 59 6.08 -9.90 9.13
N HIS A 60 5.49 -10.86 9.82
CA HIS A 60 5.87 -12.26 9.76
C HIS A 60 4.86 -12.99 8.89
N CYS A 61 5.32 -13.49 7.74
CA CYS A 61 4.51 -14.18 6.76
C CYS A 61 4.86 -15.68 6.76
N LEU A 62 3.91 -16.50 7.21
CA LEU A 62 4.02 -17.94 7.20
C LEU A 62 2.77 -18.54 6.55
N GLU A 63 2.98 -19.28 5.46
CA GLU A 63 1.92 -19.88 4.64
C GLU A 63 0.84 -18.87 4.21
N ASN A 64 -0.33 -18.89 4.86
CA ASN A 64 -1.47 -18.01 4.57
C ASN A 64 -1.74 -16.99 5.69
N THR A 65 -0.86 -16.89 6.68
CA THR A 65 -0.99 -16.01 7.83
C THR A 65 0.03 -14.87 7.76
N VAL A 66 -0.40 -13.69 8.20
CA VAL A 66 0.47 -12.56 8.45
C VAL A 66 0.19 -11.97 9.81
N ASP A 67 1.25 -11.91 10.60
CA ASP A 67 1.25 -11.29 11.91
C ASP A 67 2.12 -10.03 11.89
N VAL A 68 1.67 -9.00 12.61
CA VAL A 68 2.49 -7.80 12.85
C VAL A 68 3.31 -8.04 14.11
N ILE A 69 4.63 -8.07 13.97
CA ILE A 69 5.53 -8.26 15.11
C ILE A 69 5.67 -6.92 15.85
N PRO A 70 5.47 -6.90 17.19
CA PRO A 70 5.71 -5.72 18.01
C PRO A 70 7.15 -5.22 17.89
N LYS A 71 7.33 -3.90 17.87
CA LYS A 71 8.65 -3.26 17.67
C LYS A 71 9.73 -3.70 18.66
N GLN A 72 9.32 -4.03 19.87
CA GLN A 72 10.20 -4.46 20.95
C GLN A 72 10.86 -5.82 20.67
N THR A 73 10.24 -6.66 19.85
CA THR A 73 10.67 -8.04 19.59
C THR A 73 11.17 -8.24 18.15
N TRP A 74 11.41 -7.16 17.40
CA TRP A 74 11.84 -7.26 15.99
C TRP A 74 13.16 -8.01 15.82
N PHE A 75 14.13 -7.77 16.71
CA PHE A 75 15.42 -8.44 16.65
C PHE A 75 15.35 -9.89 17.11
N ASP A 76 14.45 -10.20 18.06
CA ASP A 76 14.21 -11.58 18.50
C ASP A 76 13.57 -12.44 17.41
N ALA A 77 12.80 -11.81 16.52
CA ALA A 77 12.20 -12.47 15.37
C ALA A 77 13.22 -12.79 14.27
N LEU A 78 14.41 -12.17 14.27
CA LEU A 78 15.45 -12.52 13.30
C LEU A 78 16.03 -13.89 13.66
N ASN A 79 15.83 -14.87 12.78
CA ASN A 79 16.41 -16.18 12.96
C ASN A 79 17.92 -16.13 12.68
N ASN A 80 18.72 -16.86 13.46
CA ASN A 80 20.16 -17.04 13.21
C ASN A 80 20.44 -17.93 11.98
N GLY A 81 19.39 -18.44 11.33
CA GLY A 81 19.47 -19.20 10.10
C GLY A 81 19.87 -18.35 8.88
N SER A 82 20.43 -19.05 7.90
CA SER A 82 20.76 -18.51 6.58
C SER A 82 19.50 -17.99 5.87
N ALA A 83 19.45 -16.70 5.55
CA ALA A 83 18.32 -16.09 4.84
C ALA A 83 18.72 -15.61 3.44
N ALA A 84 17.74 -15.45 2.55
CA ALA A 84 17.86 -14.61 1.37
C ALA A 84 17.22 -13.25 1.66
N VAL A 85 17.75 -12.18 1.08
CA VAL A 85 17.17 -10.83 1.21
C VAL A 85 16.90 -10.20 -0.14
N GLY A 86 15.72 -9.59 -0.24
CA GLY A 86 15.32 -8.78 -1.36
C GLY A 86 14.79 -7.42 -0.91
N CYS A 87 14.89 -6.43 -1.78
CA CYS A 87 14.37 -5.09 -1.55
C CYS A 87 13.45 -4.70 -2.70
N LEU A 88 12.35 -4.02 -2.38
CA LEU A 88 11.44 -3.44 -3.36
C LEU A 88 11.20 -2.00 -3.00
N SER A 89 11.75 -1.09 -3.81
CA SER A 89 11.49 0.34 -3.69
C SER A 89 10.06 0.64 -4.10
N LEU A 90 9.34 1.39 -3.25
CA LEU A 90 7.98 1.81 -3.51
C LEU A 90 7.87 3.32 -3.31
N PRO A 91 7.02 4.03 -4.08
CA PRO A 91 6.67 5.40 -3.76
C PRO A 91 5.94 5.45 -2.40
N VAL A 92 6.02 6.59 -1.70
CA VAL A 92 5.42 6.79 -0.37
C VAL A 92 3.92 6.47 -0.39
N GLU A 93 3.24 6.82 -1.48
CA GLU A 93 1.82 6.54 -1.68
C GLU A 93 1.52 5.04 -1.74
N ALA A 94 2.40 4.25 -2.36
CA ALA A 94 2.25 2.79 -2.45
C ALA A 94 2.51 2.10 -1.11
N MET A 95 3.25 2.70 -0.18
CA MET A 95 3.46 2.08 1.14
C MET A 95 2.14 1.86 1.89
N ARG A 96 1.13 2.72 1.68
CA ARG A 96 -0.21 2.52 2.25
C ARG A 96 -0.91 1.31 1.66
N PHE A 97 -0.74 1.11 0.35
CA PHE A 97 -1.24 -0.07 -0.34
C PHE A 97 -0.70 -1.34 0.32
N THR A 98 0.59 -1.35 0.67
CA THR A 98 1.21 -2.52 1.31
C THR A 98 0.56 -2.87 2.64
N ARG A 99 0.20 -1.86 3.43
CA ARG A 99 -0.49 -2.09 4.71
C ARG A 99 -1.82 -2.81 4.51
N VAL A 100 -2.63 -2.39 3.54
CA VAL A 100 -3.90 -3.07 3.23
C VAL A 100 -3.65 -4.50 2.77
N VAL A 101 -2.65 -4.72 1.91
CA VAL A 101 -2.31 -6.07 1.43
C VAL A 101 -1.91 -7.03 2.55
N TYR A 102 -1.13 -6.56 3.53
CA TYR A 102 -0.61 -7.42 4.61
C TYR A 102 -1.56 -7.55 5.80
N GLU A 103 -2.32 -6.50 6.14
CA GLU A 103 -3.11 -6.48 7.39
C GLU A 103 -4.61 -6.71 7.16
N ALA A 104 -5.10 -6.63 5.92
CA ALA A 104 -6.51 -6.91 5.66
C ALA A 104 -6.79 -8.42 5.76
N PRO A 105 -7.81 -8.85 6.52
CA PRO A 105 -8.16 -10.25 6.63
C PRO A 105 -8.67 -10.77 5.28
N VAL A 106 -8.22 -11.94 4.85
CA VAL A 106 -8.71 -12.57 3.62
C VAL A 106 -9.82 -13.55 3.98
N LEU A 107 -11.06 -13.20 3.62
CA LEU A 107 -12.25 -14.03 3.84
C LEU A 107 -12.49 -15.03 2.70
N GLY A 108 -12.05 -14.69 1.49
CA GLY A 108 -12.23 -15.53 0.31
C GLY A 108 -11.21 -15.23 -0.78
N VAL A 109 -10.90 -16.25 -1.58
CA VAL A 109 -9.99 -16.15 -2.73
C VAL A 109 -10.66 -16.70 -3.96
N GLU A 110 -10.82 -15.85 -4.97
CA GLU A 110 -11.37 -16.21 -6.28
C GLU A 110 -10.26 -16.11 -7.32
N LYS A 111 -10.12 -17.14 -8.18
CA LYS A 111 -9.18 -17.14 -9.30
C LYS A 111 -9.90 -17.36 -10.60
N SER A 112 -9.62 -16.52 -11.59
CA SER A 112 -10.22 -16.62 -12.92
C SER A 112 -9.22 -16.20 -14.00
N ALA A 113 -9.41 -16.75 -15.20
CA ALA A 113 -8.75 -16.27 -16.40
C ALA A 113 -9.73 -15.40 -17.18
N LEU A 114 -9.40 -14.13 -17.41
CA LEU A 114 -10.29 -13.14 -18.01
C LEU A 114 -9.63 -12.47 -19.22
N MET A 115 -10.41 -12.23 -20.26
CA MET A 115 -10.08 -11.30 -21.34
C MET A 115 -10.31 -9.85 -20.88
N PRO A 116 -9.76 -8.82 -21.57
CA PRO A 116 -9.87 -7.42 -21.12
C PRO A 116 -11.32 -6.98 -20.85
N ALA A 117 -12.26 -7.33 -21.73
CA ALA A 117 -13.67 -7.00 -21.55
C ALA A 117 -14.27 -7.64 -20.29
N GLY A 118 -14.02 -8.94 -20.08
CA GLY A 118 -14.51 -9.65 -18.89
C GLY A 118 -13.88 -9.14 -17.59
N LEU A 119 -12.63 -8.66 -17.64
CA LEU A 119 -11.99 -8.01 -16.51
C LEU A 119 -12.64 -6.66 -16.18
N ILE A 120 -12.96 -5.85 -17.19
CA ILE A 120 -13.69 -4.58 -17.00
C ILE A 120 -15.09 -4.83 -16.40
N ASP A 121 -15.81 -5.82 -16.92
CA ASP A 121 -17.13 -6.19 -16.41
C ASP A 121 -17.07 -6.70 -14.97
N SER A 122 -16.06 -7.54 -14.67
CA SER A 122 -15.84 -8.03 -13.30
C SER A 122 -15.44 -6.91 -12.35
N ALA A 123 -14.56 -6.00 -12.80
CA ALA A 123 -14.17 -4.82 -12.02
C ALA A 123 -15.38 -3.96 -11.68
N ARG A 124 -16.27 -3.69 -12.65
CA ARG A 124 -17.53 -2.96 -12.42
C ARG A 124 -18.44 -3.66 -11.42
N LYS A 125 -18.51 -4.99 -11.48
CA LYS A 125 -19.29 -5.78 -10.51
C LYS A 125 -18.71 -5.64 -9.10
N TRP A 126 -17.42 -5.87 -8.92
CA TRP A 126 -16.76 -5.74 -7.60
C TRP A 126 -16.86 -4.33 -7.03
N SER A 127 -16.88 -3.34 -7.92
CA SER A 127 -17.02 -1.93 -7.60
C SER A 127 -18.27 -1.64 -6.75
N ILE A 128 -19.39 -2.33 -7.02
CA ILE A 128 -20.68 -2.13 -6.34
C ILE A 128 -20.96 -3.16 -5.24
N GLU A 129 -20.09 -4.15 -5.06
CA GLU A 129 -20.20 -5.11 -3.96
C GLU A 129 -19.87 -4.42 -2.63
N GLN A 130 -20.46 -4.89 -1.53
CA GLN A 130 -20.27 -4.24 -0.22
C GLN A 130 -18.89 -4.52 0.37
N ASP A 131 -18.35 -5.71 0.13
CA ASP A 131 -17.09 -6.16 0.71
C ASP A 131 -15.90 -5.67 -0.12
N PRO A 132 -14.91 -5.03 0.51
CA PRO A 132 -13.73 -4.57 -0.18
C PRO A 132 -12.87 -5.76 -0.60
N CYS A 133 -12.06 -5.55 -1.65
CA CYS A 133 -11.16 -6.57 -2.14
C CYS A 133 -9.83 -6.02 -2.64
N VAL A 134 -8.82 -6.88 -2.56
CA VAL A 134 -7.56 -6.72 -3.27
C VAL A 134 -7.64 -7.57 -4.53
N VAL A 135 -7.37 -6.98 -5.70
CA VAL A 135 -7.35 -7.73 -6.97
C VAL A 135 -5.94 -7.70 -7.53
N TYR A 136 -5.37 -8.88 -7.75
CA TYR A 136 -4.10 -9.05 -8.44
C TYR A 136 -4.36 -9.51 -9.88
N VAL A 137 -3.89 -8.73 -10.84
CA VAL A 137 -4.03 -8.98 -12.28
C VAL A 137 -2.64 -9.21 -12.87
N GLN A 138 -2.47 -10.37 -13.49
CA GLN A 138 -1.22 -10.82 -14.07
C GLN A 138 -1.39 -11.23 -15.54
N SER A 139 -0.44 -10.82 -16.37
CA SER A 139 -0.16 -11.38 -17.70
C SER A 139 1.35 -11.34 -17.94
N GLU A 140 1.80 -11.73 -19.13
CA GLU A 140 3.22 -11.65 -19.52
C GLU A 140 3.81 -10.23 -19.41
N VAL A 141 2.97 -9.22 -19.61
CA VAL A 141 3.40 -7.81 -19.69
C VAL A 141 2.82 -6.92 -18.60
N ILE A 142 1.85 -7.42 -17.81
CA ILE A 142 1.17 -6.66 -16.78
C ILE A 142 1.22 -7.40 -15.45
N ASN A 143 1.61 -6.68 -14.40
CA ASN A 143 1.44 -7.11 -13.03
C ASN A 143 0.90 -5.93 -12.23
N LYS A 144 -0.37 -6.00 -11.84
CA LYS A 144 -1.07 -4.91 -11.15
C LYS A 144 -1.80 -5.43 -9.93
N PHE A 145 -1.75 -4.65 -8.86
CA PHE A 145 -2.71 -4.77 -7.77
C PHE A 145 -3.69 -3.60 -7.81
N TYR A 146 -4.93 -3.89 -7.43
CA TYR A 146 -5.99 -2.92 -7.27
C TYR A 146 -6.59 -3.05 -5.86
N LEU A 147 -6.86 -1.94 -5.20
CA LEU A 147 -7.69 -1.89 -4.00
C LEU A 147 -9.07 -1.35 -4.37
N ILE A 148 -10.11 -2.12 -4.08
CA ILE A 148 -11.49 -1.77 -4.35
C ILE A 148 -12.26 -1.76 -3.03
N ALA A 149 -12.73 -0.58 -2.59
CA ALA A 149 -13.44 -0.41 -1.31
C ALA A 149 -14.91 -0.85 -1.33
N GLY A 150 -15.50 -1.15 -2.49
CA GLY A 150 -16.91 -1.55 -2.60
C GLY A 150 -17.90 -0.39 -2.42
N HIS A 151 -17.86 0.61 -3.31
CA HIS A 151 -18.74 1.79 -3.30
C HIS A 151 -19.29 2.08 -4.70
N SER A 152 -20.47 2.68 -4.80
CA SER A 152 -21.11 3.03 -6.08
C SER A 152 -20.26 3.92 -7.00
N THR A 153 -19.29 4.65 -6.45
CA THR A 153 -18.24 5.40 -7.18
C THR A 153 -16.87 5.07 -6.58
N PRO A 154 -16.29 3.90 -6.91
CA PRO A 154 -15.09 3.46 -6.24
C PRO A 154 -13.89 4.23 -6.78
N ILE A 155 -13.17 4.88 -5.87
CA ILE A 155 -11.80 5.29 -6.12
C ILE A 155 -10.96 4.02 -6.07
N VAL A 156 -10.26 3.73 -7.15
CA VAL A 156 -9.41 2.54 -7.26
C VAL A 156 -7.96 2.99 -7.16
N GLU A 157 -7.26 2.50 -6.14
CA GLU A 157 -5.81 2.61 -6.09
C GLU A 157 -5.20 1.48 -6.90
N GLU A 158 -4.25 1.80 -7.77
CA GLU A 158 -3.52 0.83 -8.57
C GLU A 158 -2.03 0.87 -8.22
N LEU A 159 -1.44 -0.31 -8.08
CA LEU A 159 0.01 -0.48 -7.97
C LEU A 159 0.49 -1.34 -9.13
N PHE A 160 1.28 -0.75 -10.01
CA PHE A 160 1.78 -1.38 -11.23
C PHE A 160 3.27 -1.70 -11.13
N PHE A 161 3.64 -2.93 -11.50
CA PHE A 161 5.02 -3.39 -11.50
C PHE A 161 5.53 -3.59 -12.93
N MET A 162 6.61 -2.89 -13.29
CA MET A 162 7.26 -3.00 -14.59
C MET A 162 8.76 -2.78 -14.46
N GLY A 163 9.57 -3.70 -15.00
CA GLY A 163 11.03 -3.55 -15.08
C GLY A 163 11.71 -3.38 -13.72
N GLY A 164 11.20 -4.03 -12.67
CA GLY A 164 11.74 -3.92 -11.30
C GLY A 164 11.35 -2.64 -10.56
N ALA A 165 10.54 -1.76 -11.16
CA ALA A 165 10.00 -0.57 -10.51
C ALA A 165 8.49 -0.71 -10.25
N ALA A 166 8.02 -0.10 -9.17
CA ALA A 166 6.62 0.04 -8.85
C ALA A 166 6.14 1.47 -9.14
N ARG A 167 4.94 1.60 -9.71
CA ARG A 167 4.26 2.87 -9.94
C ARG A 167 2.89 2.85 -9.29
N PHE A 168 2.60 3.89 -8.53
CA PHE A 168 1.30 4.10 -7.91
C PHE A 168 0.45 5.03 -8.77
N SER A 169 -0.84 4.73 -8.89
CA SER A 169 -1.81 5.64 -9.50
C SER A 169 -3.16 5.56 -8.80
N LEU A 170 -3.88 6.69 -8.80
CA LEU A 170 -5.28 6.78 -8.43
C LEU A 170 -6.10 6.86 -9.71
N SER A 171 -7.12 5.99 -9.84
CA SER A 171 -8.07 6.06 -10.95
C SER A 171 -9.47 6.35 -10.43
N ASP A 172 -10.08 7.40 -11.00
CA ASP A 172 -11.47 7.74 -10.75
C ASP A 172 -12.36 6.90 -11.68
N ALA A 173 -13.13 5.98 -11.11
CA ALA A 173 -14.29 5.32 -11.71
C ALA A 173 -14.09 4.46 -12.99
N SER A 174 -12.91 4.43 -13.61
CA SER A 174 -12.65 3.54 -14.75
C SER A 174 -11.43 2.66 -14.53
N PHE A 175 -11.68 1.36 -14.42
CA PHE A 175 -10.64 0.35 -14.56
C PHE A 175 -9.88 0.60 -15.88
N SER A 176 -8.55 0.50 -15.86
CA SER A 176 -7.66 0.83 -16.97
C SER A 176 -8.22 0.41 -18.33
N GLN A 177 -8.75 1.37 -19.11
CA GLN A 177 -9.40 1.09 -20.40
C GLN A 177 -8.39 0.75 -21.51
N THR A 178 -7.10 0.97 -21.27
CA THR A 178 -5.99 0.78 -22.21
C THR A 178 -5.20 -0.50 -21.93
N LEU A 179 -5.89 -1.55 -21.47
CA LEU A 179 -5.26 -2.84 -21.25
C LEU A 179 -4.95 -3.54 -22.59
N PRO A 180 -3.72 -4.07 -22.78
CA PRO A 180 -3.36 -4.93 -23.91
C PRO A 180 -4.38 -6.04 -24.15
N ASN A 181 -4.64 -6.37 -25.41
CA ASN A 181 -5.55 -7.47 -25.72
C ASN A 181 -4.87 -8.83 -25.47
N THR A 182 -4.85 -9.28 -24.23
CA THR A 182 -4.27 -10.55 -23.80
C THR A 182 -5.12 -11.22 -22.72
N SER A 183 -4.86 -12.50 -22.45
CA SER A 183 -5.47 -13.21 -21.33
C SER A 183 -4.81 -12.79 -20.02
N TYR A 184 -5.63 -12.53 -19.01
CA TYR A 184 -5.19 -12.17 -17.67
C TYR A 184 -5.52 -13.28 -16.68
N THR A 185 -4.55 -13.63 -15.84
CA THR A 185 -4.82 -14.36 -14.60
C THR A 185 -5.20 -13.35 -13.54
N VAL A 186 -6.38 -13.51 -12.96
CA VAL A 186 -6.95 -12.57 -11.99
C VAL A 186 -7.21 -13.31 -10.70
N THR A 187 -6.60 -12.84 -9.61
CA THR A 187 -6.86 -13.34 -8.27
C THR A 187 -7.48 -12.24 -7.44
N ARG A 188 -8.70 -12.47 -6.95
CA ARG A 188 -9.41 -11.56 -6.07
C ARG A 188 -9.37 -12.10 -4.64
N TYR A 189 -8.98 -11.24 -3.71
CA TYR A 189 -8.96 -11.51 -2.28
C TYR A 189 -10.05 -10.65 -1.64
N VAL A 190 -11.17 -11.29 -1.28
CA VAL A 190 -12.30 -10.64 -0.60
C VAL A 190 -11.96 -10.46 0.87
N SER A 191 -12.30 -9.31 1.43
CA SER A 191 -11.93 -8.93 2.79
C SER A 191 -13.13 -8.44 3.59
N ASN A 192 -12.91 -8.17 4.88
CA ASN A 192 -13.92 -7.65 5.79
C ASN A 192 -13.87 -6.13 5.81
N ARG A 193 -14.96 -5.47 5.39
CA ARG A 193 -15.10 -4.01 5.43
C ARG A 193 -14.91 -3.42 6.83
N GLU A 194 -15.37 -4.13 7.86
CA GLU A 194 -15.37 -3.63 9.23
C GLU A 194 -13.98 -3.70 9.89
N HIS A 195 -12.99 -4.28 9.22
CA HIS A 195 -11.62 -4.33 9.70
C HIS A 195 -11.00 -2.92 9.73
N GLU A 196 -10.21 -2.63 10.77
CA GLU A 196 -9.67 -1.29 11.03
C GLU A 196 -8.90 -0.71 9.83
N VAL A 197 -8.13 -1.56 9.15
CA VAL A 197 -7.33 -1.18 7.98
C VAL A 197 -8.19 -0.72 6.80
N TRP A 198 -9.35 -1.34 6.58
CA TRP A 198 -10.28 -0.92 5.54
C TRP A 198 -11.05 0.34 5.94
N ARG A 199 -11.45 0.46 7.21
CA ARG A 199 -12.06 1.70 7.73
C ARG A 199 -11.10 2.88 7.59
N GLU A 200 -9.83 2.71 7.93
CA GLU A 200 -8.79 3.72 7.74
C GLU A 200 -8.62 4.07 6.24
N TYR A 201 -8.59 3.05 5.38
CA TYR A 201 -8.48 3.24 3.94
C TYR A 201 -9.67 4.03 3.37
N GLU A 202 -10.91 3.68 3.73
CA GLU A 202 -12.13 4.38 3.30
C GLU A 202 -12.16 5.83 3.81
N LEU A 203 -11.86 6.05 5.09
CA LEU A 203 -11.77 7.38 5.68
C LEU A 203 -10.78 8.26 4.91
N ARG A 204 -9.63 7.71 4.54
CA ARG A 204 -8.62 8.42 3.74
C ARG A 204 -9.14 8.77 2.35
N LEU A 205 -9.77 7.82 1.66
CA LEU A 205 -10.34 8.04 0.34
C LEU A 205 -11.40 9.15 0.36
N ALA A 206 -12.19 9.25 1.43
CA ALA A 206 -13.19 10.30 1.59
C ALA A 206 -12.56 11.64 2.00
N PHE A 207 -11.61 11.64 2.94
CA PHE A 207 -11.13 12.85 3.59
C PHE A 207 -10.36 13.78 2.65
N GLY A 208 -9.47 13.25 1.80
CA GLY A 208 -8.67 14.07 0.88
C GLY A 208 -9.54 14.92 -0.07
N PRO A 209 -10.45 14.31 -0.84
CA PRO A 209 -11.39 15.03 -1.71
C PRO A 209 -12.29 16.02 -0.96
N LEU A 210 -12.88 15.61 0.17
CA LEU A 210 -13.76 16.48 0.96
C LEU A 210 -13.01 17.70 1.49
N PHE A 211 -11.82 17.50 2.04
CA PHE A 211 -11.00 18.58 2.55
C PHE A 211 -10.57 19.54 1.43
N ARG A 212 -10.17 19.00 0.27
CA ARG A 212 -9.84 19.81 -0.91
C ARG A 212 -11.04 20.64 -1.35
N MET A 213 -12.23 20.05 -1.42
CA MET A 213 -13.47 20.76 -1.76
C MET A 213 -13.74 21.90 -0.76
N LEU A 214 -13.61 21.64 0.54
CA LEU A 214 -13.80 22.66 1.59
C LEU A 214 -12.79 23.81 1.45
N LEU A 215 -11.51 23.51 1.20
CA LEU A 215 -10.49 24.54 0.97
C LEU A 215 -10.76 25.37 -0.29
N ILE A 216 -11.23 24.74 -1.37
CA ILE A 216 -11.61 25.45 -2.60
C ILE A 216 -12.78 26.40 -2.31
N ARG A 217 -13.84 25.94 -1.63
CA ARG A 217 -14.97 26.80 -1.26
C ARG A 217 -14.56 27.92 -0.31
N PHE A 218 -13.71 27.64 0.66
CA PHE A 218 -13.17 28.67 1.54
C PHE A 218 -12.35 29.71 0.76
N ASN A 219 -11.56 29.28 -0.21
CA ASN A 219 -10.82 30.18 -1.10
C ASN A 219 -11.73 31.08 -1.96
N GLU A 220 -12.85 30.54 -2.46
CA GLU A 220 -13.85 31.33 -3.19
C GLU A 220 -14.49 32.41 -2.30
N LEU A 221 -14.70 32.11 -1.01
CA LEU A 221 -15.38 33.02 -0.06
C LEU A 221 -14.45 34.04 0.60
N ALA A 222 -13.29 33.58 1.07
CA ALA A 222 -12.37 34.35 1.91
C ALA A 222 -11.15 34.88 1.12
N GLY A 223 -10.94 34.38 -0.09
CA GLY A 223 -9.80 34.72 -0.93
C GLY A 223 -8.50 34.00 -0.52
N ARG A 224 -7.53 34.04 -1.43
CA ARG A 224 -6.27 33.28 -1.36
C ARG A 224 -5.46 33.50 -0.08
N VAL A 225 -5.43 34.73 0.45
CA VAL A 225 -4.61 35.08 1.61
C VAL A 225 -5.11 34.38 2.88
N LEU A 226 -6.42 34.38 3.12
CA LEU A 226 -7.01 33.72 4.28
C LEU A 226 -6.93 32.20 4.16
N THR A 227 -7.12 31.65 2.96
CA THR A 227 -6.94 30.21 2.71
C THR A 227 -5.51 29.77 2.98
N GLY A 228 -4.50 30.54 2.53
CA GLY A 228 -3.10 30.24 2.81
C GLY A 228 -2.81 30.17 4.31
N ARG A 229 -3.29 31.16 5.08
CA ARG A 229 -3.15 31.17 6.55
C ARG A 229 -3.88 30.01 7.23
N LEU A 230 -5.07 29.65 6.75
CA LEU A 230 -5.81 28.50 7.25
C LEU A 230 -5.03 27.20 7.00
N SER A 231 -4.53 26.98 5.77
CA SER A 231 -3.72 25.80 5.43
C SER A 231 -2.48 25.69 6.30
N GLU A 232 -1.76 26.80 6.51
CA GLU A 232 -0.59 26.84 7.39
C GLU A 232 -0.96 26.52 8.84
N ARG A 233 -2.05 27.11 9.36
CA ARG A 233 -2.50 26.84 10.74
C ARG A 233 -2.92 25.39 10.93
N LEU A 234 -3.59 24.80 9.94
CA LEU A 234 -3.97 23.39 9.95
C LEU A 234 -2.74 22.47 9.89
N ALA A 235 -1.72 22.82 9.09
CA ALA A 235 -0.47 22.07 9.03
C ALA A 235 0.27 22.08 10.38
N ILE A 236 0.33 23.24 11.05
CA ILE A 236 0.92 23.37 12.39
C ILE A 236 0.14 22.52 13.40
N TRP A 237 -1.19 22.65 13.43
CA TRP A 237 -2.05 21.88 14.34
C TRP A 237 -1.91 20.37 14.13
N ALA A 238 -1.83 19.93 12.88
CA ALA A 238 -1.60 18.53 12.53
C ALA A 238 -0.23 18.06 13.07
N GLY A 239 0.84 18.84 12.82
CA GLY A 239 2.18 18.52 13.34
C GLY A 239 2.27 18.49 14.86
N GLU A 240 1.62 19.43 15.57
CA GLU A 240 1.51 19.43 17.04
C GLU A 240 0.78 18.20 17.57
N SER A 241 -0.17 17.67 16.81
CA SER A 241 -0.94 16.47 17.15
C SER A 241 -0.22 15.17 16.75
N GLY A 242 1.04 15.25 16.30
CA GLY A 242 1.82 14.11 15.84
C GLY A 242 1.47 13.62 14.43
N TRP A 243 0.55 14.28 13.73
CA TRP A 243 0.13 13.85 12.41
C TRP A 243 1.14 14.27 11.35
N ASN A 244 1.70 13.30 10.62
CA ASN A 244 2.62 13.56 9.52
C ASN A 244 1.85 13.85 8.22
N VAL A 245 1.22 15.03 8.15
CA VAL A 245 0.39 15.46 7.02
C VAL A 245 0.82 16.82 6.51
N ALA A 246 1.06 16.94 5.21
CA ALA A 246 1.32 18.24 4.58
C ALA A 246 0.03 18.82 4.01
N ILE A 247 -0.37 19.98 4.49
CA ILE A 247 -1.59 20.67 4.05
C ILE A 247 -1.21 21.86 3.17
N THR A 248 -1.79 21.95 1.99
CA THR A 248 -1.59 23.04 1.03
C THR A 248 -2.92 23.65 0.60
N SER A 249 -2.88 24.79 -0.09
CA SER A 249 -4.09 25.40 -0.69
C SER A 249 -4.78 24.49 -1.72
N ASN A 250 -4.08 23.48 -2.23
CA ASN A 250 -4.58 22.55 -3.25
C ASN A 250 -5.12 21.23 -2.65
N GLY A 251 -5.09 21.10 -1.31
CA GLY A 251 -5.50 19.90 -0.59
C GLY A 251 -4.39 19.35 0.30
N ILE A 252 -4.54 18.08 0.69
CA ILE A 252 -3.62 17.42 1.60
C ILE A 252 -2.73 16.45 0.83
N VAL A 253 -1.43 16.59 1.03
CA VAL A 253 -0.41 15.62 0.63
C VAL A 253 -0.03 14.85 1.89
N ASN A 254 -0.64 13.69 2.04
CA ASN A 254 -0.47 12.87 3.23
C ASN A 254 0.88 12.21 3.23
N ARG A 255 1.51 12.11 4.40
CA ARG A 255 2.64 11.20 4.63
C ARG A 255 2.24 10.08 5.60
N GLN A 256 1.44 10.35 6.64
CA GLN A 256 0.93 9.36 7.61
C GLN A 256 -0.34 9.91 8.31
N TYR A 257 -1.36 9.08 8.56
CA TYR A 257 -2.63 9.52 9.17
C TYR A 257 -2.87 9.02 10.60
N PHE A 258 -2.25 7.91 10.99
CA PHE A 258 -2.42 7.30 12.30
C PHE A 258 -1.08 6.75 12.76
N ASP A 259 -0.72 7.03 14.01
CA ASP A 259 0.48 6.50 14.66
C ASP A 259 0.41 4.99 14.85
N THR A 260 1.60 4.40 14.96
CA THR A 260 1.93 3.00 15.30
C THR A 260 1.29 2.51 16.58
#